data_AF-A0A936HV16-F1
#
_entry.id   AF-A0A936HV16-F1
#
_cell.length_a   1.000
_cell.length_b   1.000
_cell.length_c   1.000
_cell.angle_alpha   90.00
_cell.angle_beta   90.00
_cell.angle_gamma   90.00
#
_symmetry.space_group_name_H-M   'P 1'
#
loop_
_entity.id
_entity.type
_entity.pdbx_description
1 polymer ?
#
loop_
_entity_poly.entity_id
_entity_poly.type
_entity_poly.pdbx_seq_one_letter_code
_entity_poly.pdbx_strand_id
1 'polypeptide(L)'
;MTEERLDSDFAFGSVLGGRLNVDEFRNELEAIYKLHAAKCSDYTADSADRLANYRFSASMMGIPIERGMLGRLAEKFFRLKSIFEKDGDVKVADETIQDTLRDIAVMCVLLKLELDGRGRDFSA
;
A
#
# COMPACT_ATOMS: atom_id res chain seq x y z
N MET A 1 -43.55 9.35 -6.52
CA MET A 1 -42.12 9.65 -6.71
C MET A 1 -41.39 8.52 -6.01
N THR A 2 -40.98 7.54 -6.79
CA THR A 2 -40.74 6.15 -6.38
C THR A 2 -39.44 5.99 -5.61
N GLU A 3 -39.52 5.29 -4.48
CA GLU A 3 -38.42 4.58 -3.83
C GLU A 3 -37.78 3.64 -4.85
N GLU A 4 -36.59 3.98 -5.34
CA GLU A 4 -35.68 3.01 -5.90
C GLU A 4 -34.29 3.64 -5.98
N ARG A 5 -33.28 2.84 -5.62
CA ARG A 5 -31.85 3.04 -5.91
C ARG A 5 -30.96 3.64 -4.82
N LEU A 6 -30.90 2.97 -3.66
CA LEU A 6 -29.71 3.01 -2.79
C LEU A 6 -29.35 1.63 -2.17
N ASP A 7 -29.67 0.53 -2.85
CA ASP A 7 -29.38 -0.84 -2.36
C ASP A 7 -28.75 -1.77 -3.42
N SER A 8 -27.92 -1.22 -4.33
CA SER A 8 -27.26 -2.03 -5.39
C SER A 8 -25.74 -2.12 -5.31
N ASP A 9 -25.07 -1.32 -4.47
CA ASP A 9 -23.61 -1.16 -4.59
C ASP A 9 -22.82 -1.90 -3.50
N PHE A 10 -23.50 -2.59 -2.57
CA PHE A 10 -22.86 -3.58 -1.69
C PHE A 10 -22.81 -4.99 -2.31
N ALA A 11 -23.01 -5.09 -3.63
CA ALA A 11 -22.91 -6.31 -4.42
C ALA A 11 -21.59 -6.41 -5.21
N PHE A 12 -20.48 -5.90 -4.67
CA PHE A 12 -19.14 -6.20 -5.20
C PHE A 12 -18.72 -7.67 -4.96
N GLY A 13 -19.57 -8.47 -4.32
CA GLY A 13 -19.33 -9.85 -3.93
C GLY A 13 -19.62 -10.94 -4.98
N SER A 14 -20.02 -10.61 -6.22
CA SER A 14 -20.51 -11.64 -7.15
C SER A 14 -19.77 -11.81 -8.48
N VAL A 15 -18.70 -11.06 -8.75
CA VAL A 15 -17.97 -11.19 -10.05
C VAL A 15 -16.78 -12.16 -9.97
N LEU A 16 -16.34 -12.57 -8.78
CA LEU A 16 -15.29 -13.58 -8.60
C LEU A 16 -15.84 -14.68 -7.69
N GLY A 17 -16.19 -15.83 -8.29
CA GLY A 17 -16.66 -17.04 -7.59
C GLY A 17 -15.58 -17.73 -6.75
N GLY A 18 -14.87 -16.97 -5.93
CA GLY A 18 -14.03 -17.44 -4.83
C GLY A 18 -14.29 -16.50 -3.65
N ARG A 19 -15.00 -16.99 -2.64
CA ARG A 19 -15.07 -16.28 -1.35
C ARG A 19 -13.62 -16.11 -0.90
N LEU A 20 -13.14 -14.86 -0.77
CA LEU A 20 -11.93 -14.54 -0.03
C LEU A 20 -12.03 -15.25 1.32
N ASN A 21 -11.24 -16.31 1.50
CA ASN A 21 -11.31 -17.05 2.74
C ASN A 21 -10.45 -16.33 3.79
N VAL A 22 -10.83 -16.44 5.07
CA VAL A 22 -10.13 -15.73 6.16
C VAL A 22 -8.65 -16.13 6.23
N ASP A 23 -8.32 -17.37 5.85
CA ASP A 23 -6.96 -17.88 5.86
C ASP A 23 -6.11 -17.29 4.71
N GLU A 24 -6.67 -17.09 3.52
CA GLU A 24 -6.04 -16.41 2.39
C GLU A 24 -5.71 -14.96 2.75
N PHE A 25 -6.67 -14.25 3.35
CA PHE A 25 -6.44 -12.89 3.82
C PHE A 25 -5.34 -12.85 4.89
N ARG A 26 -5.39 -13.76 5.89
CA ARG A 26 -4.36 -13.87 6.92
C ARG A 26 -2.97 -14.17 6.32
N ASN A 27 -2.90 -15.09 5.38
CA ASN A 27 -1.65 -15.46 4.71
C ASN A 27 -1.07 -14.27 3.94
N GLU A 28 -1.92 -13.45 3.33
CA GLU A 28 -1.48 -12.25 2.64
C GLU A 28 -0.96 -11.17 3.61
N LEU A 29 -1.60 -10.98 4.77
CA LEU A 29 -1.08 -10.11 5.83
C LEU A 29 0.30 -10.58 6.33
N GLU A 30 0.50 -11.89 6.47
CA GLU A 30 1.80 -12.46 6.85
C GLU A 30 2.85 -12.22 5.75
N ALA A 31 2.47 -12.33 4.47
CA ALA A 31 3.35 -12.03 3.34
C ALA A 31 3.76 -10.54 3.33
N ILE A 32 2.82 -9.62 3.58
CA ILE A 32 3.07 -8.18 3.71
C ILE A 32 4.04 -7.91 4.87
N TYR A 33 3.83 -8.55 6.02
CA TYR A 33 4.73 -8.43 7.18
C TYR A 33 6.15 -8.91 6.85
N LYS A 34 6.29 -10.11 6.26
CA LYS A 34 7.60 -10.66 5.85
C LYS A 34 8.31 -9.77 4.85
N LEU A 35 7.58 -9.23 3.86
CA LEU A 35 8.13 -8.29 2.89
C LEU A 35 8.68 -7.04 3.58
N HIS A 36 7.90 -6.45 4.50
CA HIS A 36 8.36 -5.29 5.26
C HIS A 36 9.60 -5.62 6.11
N ALA A 37 9.59 -6.76 6.80
CA ALA A 37 10.71 -7.19 7.63
C ALA A 37 12.00 -7.35 6.81
N ALA A 38 11.91 -7.95 5.61
CA ALA A 38 13.03 -8.09 4.68
C ALA A 38 13.53 -6.72 4.16
N LYS A 39 12.63 -5.81 3.78
CA LYS A 39 13.03 -4.46 3.32
C LYS A 39 13.71 -3.63 4.41
N CYS A 40 13.38 -3.87 5.68
CA CYS A 40 14.08 -3.21 6.76
C CYS A 40 15.53 -3.67 6.88
N SER A 41 15.86 -4.95 6.64
CA SER A 41 17.27 -5.35 6.64
C SER A 41 18.10 -4.63 5.58
N ASP A 42 17.49 -4.18 4.48
CA ASP A 42 18.20 -3.52 3.37
C ASP A 42 18.58 -2.05 3.67
N TYR A 43 17.79 -1.34 4.48
CA TYR A 43 17.99 0.11 4.71
C TYR A 43 18.10 0.51 6.19
N THR A 44 17.88 -0.41 7.12
CA THR A 44 17.89 -0.15 8.57
C THR A 44 18.94 -0.96 9.31
N ALA A 45 19.98 -1.44 8.62
CA ALA A 45 20.99 -2.35 9.18
C ALA A 45 21.55 -1.90 10.57
N ASP A 46 21.58 -0.59 10.85
CA ASP A 46 22.02 -0.02 12.14
C ASP A 46 21.00 0.96 12.78
N SER A 47 19.77 1.05 12.28
CA SER A 47 18.78 2.03 12.75
C SER A 47 17.47 1.38 13.18
N ALA A 48 16.97 1.73 14.37
CA ALA A 48 15.62 1.40 14.78
C ALA A 48 14.54 2.17 13.98
N ASP A 49 14.95 3.20 13.20
CA ASP A 49 14.04 4.02 12.41
C ASP A 49 13.63 3.33 11.11
N ARG A 50 12.47 2.68 11.16
CA ARG A 50 11.81 2.00 10.03
C ARG A 50 11.38 2.97 8.90
N LEU A 51 11.47 4.27 9.13
CA LEU A 51 11.13 5.33 8.17
C LEU A 51 12.33 6.13 7.69
N ALA A 52 13.56 5.71 8.01
CA ALA A 52 14.79 6.45 7.73
C ALA A 52 14.91 6.87 6.24
N ASN A 53 14.56 5.96 5.32
CA ASN A 53 14.55 6.22 3.87
C ASN A 53 13.55 7.32 3.46
N TYR A 54 12.36 7.32 4.06
CA TYR A 54 11.33 8.32 3.81
C TYR A 54 11.72 9.68 4.42
N ARG A 55 12.27 9.69 5.64
CA ARG A 55 12.77 10.92 6.28
C ARG A 55 13.90 11.54 5.47
N PHE A 56 14.88 10.74 5.05
CA PHE A 56 15.97 11.19 4.21
C PHE A 56 15.45 11.78 2.88
N SER A 57 14.58 11.05 2.17
CA SER A 57 14.02 11.50 0.89
C SER A 57 13.23 12.80 1.03
N ALA A 58 12.41 12.91 2.08
CA ALA A 58 11.60 14.09 2.36
C ALA A 58 12.48 15.30 2.73
N SER A 59 13.52 15.09 3.55
CA SER A 59 14.49 16.12 3.91
C SER A 59 15.24 16.64 2.69
N MET A 60 15.70 15.77 1.80
CA MET A 60 16.38 16.15 0.55
C MET A 60 15.50 17.03 -0.35
N MET A 61 14.18 16.84 -0.30
CA MET A 61 13.21 17.61 -1.07
C MET A 61 12.66 18.82 -0.31
N GLY A 62 13.01 19.01 0.96
CA GLY A 62 12.46 20.08 1.80
C GLY A 62 10.96 19.97 2.06
N ILE A 63 10.41 18.75 2.08
CA ILE A 63 8.96 18.50 2.27
C ILE A 63 8.70 17.70 3.56
N PRO A 64 7.48 17.79 4.12
CA PRO A 64 7.04 16.87 5.17
C PRO A 64 7.09 15.41 4.72
N ILE A 65 7.43 14.50 5.64
CA ILE A 65 7.53 13.05 5.37
C ILE A 65 6.25 12.49 4.76
N GLU A 66 5.08 12.93 5.23
CA GLU A 66 3.77 12.47 4.76
C GLU A 66 3.57 12.80 3.29
N ARG A 67 3.99 14.00 2.85
CA ARG A 67 3.94 14.39 1.44
C ARG A 67 4.90 13.55 0.60
N GLY A 68 6.09 13.27 1.12
CA GLY A 68 7.05 12.37 0.47
C GLY A 68 6.50 10.95 0.31
N MET A 69 5.87 10.40 1.36
CA MET A 69 5.24 9.08 1.32
C MET A 69 4.04 9.03 0.36
N LEU A 70 3.20 10.06 0.34
CA LEU A 70 2.10 10.18 -0.64
C LEU A 70 2.60 10.21 -2.08
N GLY A 71 3.70 10.92 -2.36
CA GLY A 71 4.32 10.90 -3.69
C GLY A 71 4.78 9.51 -4.12
N ARG A 72 5.35 8.73 -3.20
CA ARG A 72 5.75 7.33 -3.45
C ARG A 72 4.54 6.41 -3.64
N LEU A 73 3.46 6.62 -2.88
CA LEU A 73 2.20 5.90 -3.11
C LEU A 73 1.63 6.20 -4.50
N ALA A 74 1.66 7.46 -4.94
CA ALA A 74 1.19 7.85 -6.27
C ALA A 74 2.00 7.17 -7.39
N GLU A 75 3.32 7.04 -7.23
CA GLU A 75 4.19 6.30 -8.15
C GLU A 75 3.79 4.81 -8.25
N LYS A 76 3.52 4.16 -7.11
CA LYS A 76 3.02 2.77 -7.08
C LYS A 76 1.63 2.61 -7.70
N PHE A 77 0.71 3.56 -7.48
CA PHE A 77 -0.59 3.55 -8.16
C PHE A 77 -0.45 3.75 -9.67
N PHE A 78 0.44 4.63 -10.11
CA PHE A 78 0.74 4.80 -11.53
C PHE A 78 1.31 3.52 -12.15
N ARG A 79 2.12 2.77 -11.38
CA ARG A 79 2.61 1.45 -11.78
C ARG A 79 1.49 0.43 -11.93
N LEU A 80 0.57 0.35 -10.96
CA LEU A 80 -0.62 -0.50 -11.08
C LEU A 80 -1.43 -0.17 -12.33
N LYS A 81 -1.73 1.11 -12.56
CA LYS A 81 -2.41 1.57 -13.78
C LYS A 81 -1.68 1.06 -15.03
N SER A 82 -0.36 1.21 -15.09
CA SER A 82 0.45 0.77 -16.22
C SER A 82 0.41 -0.76 -16.43
N ILE A 83 0.33 -1.55 -15.36
CA ILE A 83 0.19 -3.01 -15.44
C ILE A 83 -1.17 -3.40 -16.00
N PHE A 84 -2.25 -2.77 -15.52
CA PHE A 84 -3.61 -3.03 -15.99
C PHE A 84 -3.81 -2.62 -17.45
N GLU A 85 -3.31 -1.46 -17.86
CA GLU A 85 -3.47 -0.97 -19.24
C GLU A 85 -2.73 -1.81 -20.29
N LYS A 86 -1.77 -2.62 -19.86
CA LYS A 86 -0.98 -3.50 -20.73
C LYS A 86 -1.40 -4.97 -20.61
N ASP A 87 -2.55 -5.27 -20.01
CA ASP A 87 -3.02 -6.63 -19.74
C ASP A 87 -1.96 -7.50 -19.02
N GLY A 88 -1.15 -6.89 -18.16
CA GLY A 88 -0.05 -7.57 -17.48
C GLY A 88 1.22 -7.77 -18.32
N ASP A 89 1.25 -7.36 -19.59
CA ASP A 89 2.43 -7.38 -20.48
C ASP A 89 3.40 -6.22 -20.19
N VAL A 90 3.77 -6.09 -18.92
CA VAL A 90 4.83 -5.17 -18.48
C VAL A 90 6.14 -5.95 -18.41
N LYS A 91 7.05 -5.67 -19.34
CA LYS A 91 8.39 -6.29 -19.44
C LYS A 91 9.37 -5.92 -18.29
N VAL A 92 8.88 -5.30 -17.22
CA VAL A 92 9.72 -4.99 -16.05
C VAL A 92 9.80 -6.27 -15.21
N ALA A 93 10.86 -7.04 -15.44
CA ALA A 93 11.02 -8.40 -14.93
C ALA A 93 10.99 -8.51 -13.40
N ASP A 94 11.36 -7.45 -12.69
CA ASP A 94 11.76 -7.56 -11.28
C ASP A 94 10.69 -7.16 -10.26
N GLU A 95 9.47 -6.79 -10.67
CA GLU A 95 8.46 -6.38 -9.69
C GLU A 95 7.03 -6.64 -10.22
N THR A 96 6.34 -7.60 -9.60
CA THR A 96 5.01 -8.08 -10.03
C THR A 96 3.86 -7.16 -9.60
N ILE A 97 2.63 -7.43 -10.07
CA ILE A 97 1.43 -6.76 -9.56
C ILE A 97 1.23 -7.04 -8.07
N GLN A 98 1.50 -8.27 -7.63
CA GLN A 98 1.41 -8.67 -6.22
C GLN A 98 2.41 -7.90 -5.37
N ASP A 99 3.66 -7.74 -5.83
CA ASP A 99 4.67 -6.96 -5.11
C ASP A 99 4.27 -5.49 -4.99
N THR A 100 3.70 -4.92 -6.05
CA THR A 100 3.21 -3.53 -6.04
C THR A 100 2.08 -3.33 -5.04
N LEU A 101 1.12 -4.27 -4.98
CA LEU A 101 0.00 -4.23 -4.03
C LEU A 101 0.49 -4.36 -2.59
N ARG A 102 1.43 -5.27 -2.32
CA ARG A 102 2.04 -5.45 -1.00
C ARG A 102 2.83 -4.21 -0.58
N ASP A 103 3.56 -3.58 -1.50
CA ASP A 103 4.27 -2.33 -1.24
C ASP A 103 3.34 -1.19 -0.83
N ILE A 104 2.22 -1.05 -1.54
CA ILE A 104 1.17 -0.09 -1.17
C ILE A 104 0.65 -0.39 0.23
N ALA A 105 0.35 -1.66 0.54
CA ALA A 105 -0.13 -2.06 1.86
C ALA A 105 0.88 -1.73 2.97
N VAL A 106 2.16 -2.08 2.79
CA VAL A 106 3.24 -1.72 3.73
C VAL A 106 3.30 -0.21 3.93
N MET A 107 3.29 0.57 2.85
CA MET A 107 3.37 2.03 2.91
C MET A 107 2.18 2.66 3.64
N CYS A 108 0.97 2.16 3.44
CA CYS A 108 -0.21 2.63 4.15
C CYS A 108 -0.11 2.38 5.66
N VAL A 109 0.35 1.18 6.07
CA VAL A 109 0.57 0.86 7.49
C VAL A 109 1.63 1.77 8.09
N LEU A 110 2.76 1.96 7.41
CA LEU A 110 3.84 2.84 7.87
C LEU A 110 3.40 4.30 7.99
N LEU A 111 2.65 4.80 7.01
CA LEU A 111 2.11 6.16 7.05
C LEU A 111 1.17 6.32 8.24
N LYS A 112 0.25 5.37 8.47
CA LYS A 112 -0.64 5.39 9.63
C LYS A 112 0.16 5.48 10.94
N LEU A 113 1.17 4.63 11.11
CA LEU A 113 1.99 4.61 12.33
C LEU A 113 2.75 5.93 12.54
N GLU A 114 3.27 6.57 11.49
CA GLU A 114 3.90 7.90 11.59
C GLU A 114 2.90 8.98 12.01
N LEU A 115 1.66 8.91 11.51
CA LEU A 115 0.60 9.86 11.88
C LEU A 115 0.15 9.67 13.33
N ASP A 116 -0.07 8.42 13.74
CA ASP A 116 -0.44 8.05 15.12
C ASP A 116 0.64 8.48 16.12
N GLY A 117 1.91 8.21 15.81
CA GLY A 117 3.06 8.59 16.65
C GLY A 117 3.23 10.10 16.84
N ARG A 118 2.63 10.92 15.95
CA ARG A 118 2.59 12.39 16.06
C ARG A 118 1.35 12.90 16.80
N GLY A 119 0.50 12.02 17.31
CA GLY A 119 -0.76 12.38 17.97
C GLY A 119 -1.76 13.05 17.02
N ARG A 120 -1.63 12.84 15.70
CA ARG A 120 -2.60 13.36 14.73
C ARG A 120 -3.67 12.30 14.53
N ASP A 121 -4.79 12.47 15.20
CA ASP A 121 -5.97 11.64 14.96
C ASP A 121 -6.62 12.08 13.64
N PHE A 122 -6.71 11.15 12.69
CA PHE A 122 -7.44 11.32 11.43
C PHE A 122 -8.76 10.55 11.43
N SER A 123 -9.27 10.14 12.59
CA SER A 123 -10.65 9.65 12.70
C SER A 123 -11.62 10.77 12.31
N ALA A 124 -11.97 10.80 11.03
CA ALA A 124 -13.13 11.50 10.48
C ALA A 124 -14.34 10.58 10.55
#